data_AF-A0AAW3HJA3-F1
#
_entry.id   AF-A0AAW3HJA3-F1
#
_cell.length_a   1.000
_cell.length_b   1.000
_cell.length_c   1.000
_cell.angle_alpha   90.00
_cell.angle_beta   90.00
_cell.angle_gamma   90.00
#
_symmetry.space_group_name_H-M   'P 1'
#
loop_
_entity.id
_entity.type
_entity.pdbx_description
1 polymer ?
#
loop_
_entity_poly.entity_id
_entity_poly.type
_entity_poly.pdbx_seq_one_letter_code
_entity_poly.pdbx_strand_id
1 'polypeptide(L)'
;MKGKAAPELVDSANRILYPMKRTHPKGAENPGWKRISWEEAMSTIAGQLEKFKRENGAESVAFGFTSPSGTPLSDAIEWLERF
;
A
#
# COMPACT_ATOMS: atom_id res chain seq x y z
N MET A 1 22.10 17.50 2.45
CA MET A 1 22.23 16.05 2.76
C MET A 1 20.84 15.50 3.02
N LYS A 2 20.35 14.55 2.22
CA LYS A 2 18.95 14.08 2.27
C LYS A 2 18.53 13.57 3.67
N GLY A 3 19.44 12.93 4.40
CA GLY A 3 19.16 12.45 5.76
C GLY A 3 18.88 13.55 6.79
N LYS A 4 19.43 14.76 6.64
CA LYS A 4 19.18 15.88 7.57
C LYS A 4 17.78 16.47 7.42
N ALA A 5 17.16 16.32 6.24
CA ALA A 5 15.81 16.81 5.96
C ALA A 5 14.73 15.74 6.23
N ALA A 6 15.10 14.55 6.71
CA ALA A 6 14.13 13.48 7.00
C ALA A 6 12.99 13.89 7.96
N PRO A 7 13.22 14.74 9.00
CA PRO A 7 12.14 15.21 9.86
C PRO A 7 11.04 15.98 9.11
N GLU A 8 11.38 16.68 8.02
CA GLU A 8 10.42 17.48 7.23
C GLU A 8 9.34 16.61 6.55
N LEU A 9 9.57 15.30 6.42
CA LEU A 9 8.57 14.37 5.87
C LEU A 9 7.32 14.27 6.76
N VAL A 10 7.46 14.52 8.07
CA VAL A 10 6.35 14.48 9.03
C VAL A 10 5.36 15.62 8.77
N ASP A 11 5.88 16.80 8.43
CA ASP A 11 5.09 18.03 8.22
C ASP A 11 4.86 18.34 6.73
N SER A 12 5.26 17.44 5.84
CA SER A 12 5.10 17.63 4.39
C SER A 12 3.62 17.78 4.00
N ALA A 13 3.31 18.79 3.19
CA ALA A 13 1.99 18.97 2.58
C ALA A 13 1.57 17.79 1.69
N ASN A 14 2.53 16.98 1.21
CA ASN A 14 2.27 15.80 0.38
C ASN A 14 2.07 14.51 1.21
N ARG A 15 2.12 14.59 2.53
CA ARG A 15 1.96 13.42 3.40
C ARG A 15 0.55 12.83 3.29
N ILE A 16 0.46 11.53 3.06
CA ILE A 16 -0.81 10.82 3.07
C ILE A 16 -1.19 10.53 4.53
N LEU A 17 -2.26 11.17 5.00
CA LEU A 17 -2.68 11.09 6.41
C LEU A 17 -3.75 10.02 6.66
N TYR A 18 -4.49 9.63 5.63
CA TYR A 18 -5.64 8.73 5.75
C TYR A 18 -5.67 7.71 4.61
N PRO A 19 -6.33 6.57 4.81
CA PRO A 19 -6.66 5.67 3.71
C PRO A 19 -7.47 6.39 2.64
N MET A 20 -7.04 6.26 1.38
CA MET A 20 -7.67 6.88 0.22
C MET A 20 -8.07 5.80 -0.78
N LYS A 21 -9.27 5.91 -1.34
CA LYS A 21 -9.80 5.02 -2.39
C LYS A 21 -9.95 5.79 -3.69
N ARG A 22 -9.44 5.21 -4.79
CA ARG A 22 -9.55 5.80 -6.12
C ARG A 22 -11.01 5.73 -6.59
N THR A 23 -11.53 6.82 -7.14
CA THR A 23 -12.93 6.92 -7.58
C THR A 23 -13.10 6.77 -9.08
N HIS A 24 -12.05 6.99 -9.87
CA HIS A 24 -12.05 6.79 -11.32
C HIS A 24 -11.18 5.59 -11.75
N PRO A 25 -11.30 5.12 -13.00
CA PRO A 25 -10.46 4.06 -13.54
C PRO A 25 -8.96 4.38 -13.50
N LYS A 26 -8.13 3.33 -13.56
CA LYS A 26 -6.67 3.50 -13.67
C LYS A 26 -6.35 4.17 -15.01
N GLY A 27 -5.52 5.21 -15.00
CA GLY A 27 -5.13 5.93 -16.20
C GLY A 27 -6.06 7.08 -16.60
N ALA A 28 -7.11 7.36 -15.83
CA ALA A 28 -7.87 8.60 -15.99
C ALA A 28 -6.97 9.83 -15.70
N GLU A 29 -7.19 10.92 -16.45
CA GLU A 29 -6.47 12.19 -16.27
C GLU A 29 -6.56 12.69 -14.83
N ASN A 30 -7.74 12.56 -14.22
CA ASN A 30 -7.94 12.75 -12.79
C ASN A 30 -8.32 11.41 -12.15
N PRO A 31 -7.43 10.78 -11.37
CA PRO A 31 -7.71 9.53 -10.66
C PRO A 31 -8.91 9.63 -9.71
N GLY A 32 -9.13 10.82 -9.12
CA GLY A 32 -10.08 11.06 -8.05
C GLY A 32 -9.81 10.21 -6.81
N TRP A 33 -9.75 10.83 -5.63
CA TRP A 33 -9.49 10.12 -4.38
C TRP A 33 -10.49 10.54 -3.33
N LYS A 34 -11.05 9.54 -2.63
CA LYS A 34 -11.95 9.75 -1.50
C LYS A 34 -11.33 9.12 -0.25
N ARG A 35 -11.36 9.86 0.86
CA ARG A 35 -10.99 9.32 2.17
C ARG A 35 -11.99 8.24 2.58
N ILE A 36 -11.47 7.12 3.08
CA ILE A 36 -12.25 6.02 3.65
C ILE A 36 -11.75 5.68 5.05
N SER A 37 -12.50 4.85 5.79
CA SER A 37 -12.06 4.35 7.10
C SER A 37 -10.98 3.28 6.93
N TRP A 38 -10.22 3.05 8.00
CA TRP A 38 -9.27 1.92 8.05
C TRP A 38 -9.97 0.57 7.88
N GLU A 39 -11.14 0.41 8.50
CA GLU A 39 -11.94 -0.82 8.37
C GLU A 39 -12.37 -1.04 6.91
N GLU A 40 -12.90 -0.03 6.23
CA GLU A 40 -13.27 -0.16 4.80
C GLU A 40 -12.04 -0.49 3.95
N ALA A 41 -10.90 0.16 4.21
CA ALA A 41 -9.67 -0.07 3.45
C ALA A 41 -9.20 -1.51 3.58
N MET A 42 -9.10 -2.01 4.82
CA MET A 42 -8.64 -3.37 5.09
C MET A 42 -9.61 -4.42 4.54
N SER A 43 -10.93 -4.24 4.75
CA SER A 43 -11.94 -5.15 4.20
C SER A 43 -11.96 -5.16 2.66
N THR A 44 -11.78 -4.00 2.04
CA THR A 44 -11.71 -3.90 0.57
C THR A 44 -10.51 -4.68 0.02
N ILE A 45 -9.33 -4.49 0.61
CA ILE A 45 -8.09 -5.15 0.18
C ILE A 45 -8.20 -6.66 0.40
N ALA A 46 -8.62 -7.09 1.60
CA ALA A 46 -8.79 -8.51 1.94
C ALA A 46 -9.75 -9.21 0.97
N GLY A 47 -10.91 -8.60 0.70
CA GLY A 47 -11.89 -9.18 -0.23
C GLY A 47 -11.36 -9.33 -1.66
N GLN A 48 -10.51 -8.42 -2.15
CA GLN A 48 -9.89 -8.57 -3.47
C GLN A 48 -8.82 -9.67 -3.47
N LEU A 49 -8.00 -9.77 -2.42
CA LEU A 49 -7.01 -10.84 -2.30
C LEU A 49 -7.67 -12.22 -2.21
N GLU A 50 -8.75 -12.35 -1.45
CA GLU A 50 -9.54 -13.59 -1.40
C GLU A 50 -10.15 -13.96 -2.75
N LYS A 51 -10.62 -12.96 -3.51
CA LYS A 51 -11.12 -13.17 -4.87
C LYS A 51 -10.02 -13.73 -5.77
N PHE A 52 -8.84 -13.11 -5.81
CA PHE A 52 -7.72 -13.58 -6.63
C PHE A 52 -7.26 -14.98 -6.21
N LYS A 53 -7.15 -15.24 -4.91
CA LYS A 53 -6.86 -16.58 -4.39
C LYS A 53 -7.84 -17.63 -4.90
N ARG A 54 -9.14 -17.32 -4.92
CA ARG A 54 -10.19 -18.26 -5.36
C ARG A 54 -10.18 -18.47 -6.88
N GLU A 55 -9.94 -17.41 -7.65
CA GLU A 55 -10.06 -17.45 -9.12
C GLU A 55 -8.76 -17.90 -9.82
N ASN A 56 -7.60 -17.59 -9.25
CA ASN A 56 -6.31 -17.72 -9.91
C ASN A 56 -5.22 -18.36 -9.04
N GLY A 57 -5.56 -18.84 -7.83
CA GLY A 57 -4.60 -19.34 -6.87
C GLY A 57 -3.94 -18.23 -6.05
N ALA A 58 -3.36 -18.59 -4.91
CA ALA A 58 -2.71 -17.63 -4.00
C ALA A 58 -1.44 -17.03 -4.62
N GLU A 59 -0.77 -17.79 -5.49
CA GLU A 59 0.42 -17.42 -6.26
C GLU A 59 0.17 -16.32 -7.29
N SER A 60 -1.08 -15.96 -7.55
CA SER A 60 -1.45 -14.84 -8.43
C SER A 60 -1.14 -13.47 -7.85
N VAL A 61 -0.81 -13.39 -6.55
CA VAL A 61 -0.47 -12.14 -5.85
C VAL A 61 1.04 -12.04 -5.66
N ALA A 62 1.62 -10.94 -6.18
CA ALA A 62 3.02 -10.61 -5.94
C ALA A 62 3.16 -9.48 -4.92
N PHE A 63 4.09 -9.63 -3.98
CA PHE A 63 4.47 -8.59 -3.03
C PHE A 63 5.76 -7.92 -3.48
N GLY A 64 5.70 -6.63 -3.80
CA GLY A 64 6.86 -5.83 -4.18
C GLY A 64 7.30 -4.92 -3.05
N PHE A 65 8.58 -4.98 -2.69
CA PHE A 65 9.19 -4.08 -1.72
C PHE A 65 10.60 -3.66 -2.20
N THR A 66 11.09 -2.54 -1.68
CA THR A 66 12.45 -2.06 -2.00
C THR A 66 13.46 -2.58 -0.99
N SER A 67 14.69 -2.09 -0.96
CA SER A 67 15.72 -2.62 -0.06
C SER A 67 15.25 -2.60 1.41
N PRO A 68 15.60 -3.62 2.21
CA PRO A 68 15.29 -3.66 3.65
C PRO A 68 15.81 -2.43 4.41
N SER A 69 16.89 -1.81 3.93
CA SER A 69 17.47 -0.60 4.50
C SER A 69 16.65 0.69 4.27
N GLY A 70 15.70 0.68 3.32
CA GLY A 70 14.89 1.85 2.95
C GLY A 70 13.39 1.67 3.22
N THR A 71 12.96 0.48 3.63
CA THR A 71 11.55 0.17 3.88
C THR A 71 11.40 -0.37 5.30
N PRO A 72 10.48 0.15 6.13
CA PRO A 72 10.20 -0.38 7.47
C PRO A 72 9.38 -1.68 7.35
N LEU A 73 9.97 -2.69 6.71
CA LEU A 73 9.41 -4.02 6.49
C LEU A 73 10.21 -5.11 7.20
N SER A 74 11.28 -4.75 7.94
CA SER A 74 12.14 -5.70 8.65
C SER A 74 11.34 -6.76 9.41
N ASP A 75 10.28 -6.32 10.09
CA ASP A 75 9.48 -7.14 10.99
C ASP A 75 8.47 -8.02 10.24
N ALA A 76 8.28 -7.80 8.93
CA ALA A 76 7.34 -8.52 8.07
C ALA A 76 8.01 -9.34 6.97
N ILE A 77 9.33 -9.22 6.76
CA ILE A 77 10.07 -9.96 5.72
C ILE A 77 9.90 -11.47 5.89
N GLU A 78 10.03 -11.99 7.12
CA GLU A 78 9.84 -13.43 7.39
C GLU A 78 8.44 -13.95 7.08
N TRP A 79 7.43 -13.09 7.02
CA TRP A 79 6.07 -13.48 6.61
C TRP A 79 5.91 -13.43 5.09
N LEU A 80 6.53 -12.43 4.45
CA LEU A 80 6.49 -12.23 3.00
C LEU A 80 7.32 -13.26 2.23
N GLU A 81 8.45 -13.70 2.79
CA GLU A 81 9.34 -14.70 2.20
C GLU A 81 8.93 -16.15 2.52
N ARG A 82 7.75 -16.36 3.12
CA ARG A 82 7.23 -17.72 3.37
C ARG A 82 6.89 -18.39 2.05
N PHE A 83 7.87 -19.13 1.53
CA PHE A 83 7.71 -20.17 0.53
C PHE A 83 7.86 -21.53 1.22
#